data_AF-A0A4R7EUM7-F1
#
_entry.id   AF-A0A4R7EUM7-F1
#
_cell.length_a   1.000
_cell.length_b   1.000
_cell.length_c   1.000
_cell.angle_alpha   90.00
_cell.angle_beta   90.00
_cell.angle_gamma   90.00
#
_symmetry.space_group_name_H-M   'P 1'
#
loop_
_entity.id
_entity.type
_entity.pdbx_description
1 polymer ?
#
loop_
_entity_poly.entity_id
_entity_poly.type
_entity_poly.pdbx_seq_one_letter_code
_entity_poly.pdbx_strand_id
1 'polypeptide(L)'
;MKKNISIAFLIFFLLNLVVSCGKKDNRSTSSHEGLAVEMTSLEKIRLGESLFKGKGNCASCHLKDKKVIGPSVREIIEIYDKHEVSIVSFLKGEGEPVVDPSQFIIMQANLTITKKMSDLELESLEAYMRSL
;
A
#
# COMPACT_ATOMS: atom_id res chain seq x y z
N MET A 1 72.84 17.91 8.05
CA MET A 1 72.89 19.08 8.97
C MET A 1 71.47 19.35 9.46
N LYS A 2 71.29 19.41 10.79
CA LYS A 2 70.01 19.70 11.45
C LYS A 2 69.61 21.15 11.18
N LYS A 3 68.31 21.41 11.00
CA LYS A 3 67.62 22.57 11.58
C LYS A 3 66.11 22.38 11.49
N ASN A 4 65.53 22.03 12.63
CA ASN A 4 64.14 22.29 12.99
C ASN A 4 63.95 23.80 13.13
N ILE A 5 62.73 24.31 12.91
CA ILE A 5 62.15 25.67 13.17
C ILE A 5 61.29 25.97 11.92
N SER A 6 59.97 26.21 11.96
CA SER A 6 59.17 26.81 13.01
C SER A 6 57.73 26.31 12.93
N ILE A 7 57.23 25.87 14.09
CA ILE A 7 55.82 25.71 14.42
C ILE A 7 55.19 27.12 14.35
N ALA A 8 54.65 27.51 13.19
CA ALA A 8 54.04 28.83 13.05
C ALA A 8 53.05 28.98 11.88
N PHE A 9 52.47 27.89 11.35
CA PHE A 9 51.43 27.98 10.33
C PHE A 9 50.29 26.96 10.57
N LEU A 10 49.93 26.77 11.85
CA LEU A 10 48.78 25.97 12.28
C LEU A 10 47.44 26.75 12.24
N ILE A 11 47.39 27.92 11.60
CA ILE A 11 46.18 28.77 11.59
C ILE A 11 46.09 29.53 10.25
N PHE A 12 45.90 28.84 9.13
CA PHE A 12 45.35 29.48 7.91
C PHE A 12 44.94 28.47 6.82
N PHE A 13 44.22 27.41 7.16
CA PHE A 13 43.61 26.53 6.14
C PHE A 13 42.13 26.24 6.45
N LEU A 14 41.42 27.29 6.84
CA LEU A 14 39.97 27.34 6.91
C LEU A 14 39.54 28.59 6.16
N LEU A 15 39.44 28.49 4.83
CA LEU A 15 38.49 29.19 3.97
C LEU A 15 38.90 28.99 2.50
N ASN A 16 38.35 27.95 1.85
CA ASN A 16 38.10 27.90 0.42
C ASN A 16 36.78 27.13 0.27
N LEU A 17 35.66 27.83 0.04
CA LEU A 17 35.13 28.18 -1.28
C LEU A 17 34.80 26.95 -2.12
N VAL A 18 33.52 26.57 -2.17
CA VAL A 18 32.72 26.51 -3.41
C VAL A 18 31.23 26.38 -3.05
N VAL A 19 30.52 27.52 -3.07
CA VAL A 19 29.08 27.52 -3.30
C VAL A 19 28.90 27.30 -4.80
N SER A 20 28.47 26.10 -5.19
CA SER A 20 28.07 25.78 -6.55
C SER A 20 26.56 25.55 -6.61
N CYS A 21 25.90 26.36 -7.43
CA CYS A 21 24.47 26.46 -7.65
C CYS A 21 23.96 25.34 -8.58
N GLY A 22 22.68 24.94 -8.45
CA GLY A 22 22.06 24.01 -9.39
C GLY A 22 20.57 23.72 -9.11
N LYS A 23 19.68 24.57 -9.62
CA LYS A 23 18.25 24.27 -9.78
C LYS A 23 18.11 23.18 -10.86
N LYS A 24 17.41 22.07 -10.58
CA LYS A 24 16.67 21.20 -11.52
C LYS A 24 16.08 19.93 -10.84
N ASP A 25 14.77 19.75 -11.05
CA ASP A 25 14.08 18.54 -11.51
C ASP A 25 13.72 17.38 -10.56
N ASN A 26 12.43 17.08 -10.59
CA ASN A 26 11.75 15.86 -10.17
C ASN A 26 12.40 14.60 -10.75
N ARG A 27 13.13 13.84 -9.91
CA ARG A 27 13.41 12.41 -10.13
C ARG A 27 13.80 11.75 -8.81
N SER A 28 12.82 11.19 -8.11
CA SER A 28 13.08 10.22 -7.04
C SER A 28 13.64 8.95 -7.67
N THR A 29 14.96 8.81 -7.68
CA THR A 29 15.61 7.50 -7.82
C THR A 29 16.13 7.15 -6.43
N SER A 30 15.39 6.29 -5.73
CA SER A 30 15.91 5.60 -4.55
C SER A 30 16.27 4.19 -4.99
N SER A 31 17.54 3.99 -5.29
CA SER A 31 18.17 2.68 -5.21
C SER A 31 18.26 2.29 -3.75
N HIS A 32 17.61 1.19 -3.34
CA HIS A 32 18.11 0.39 -2.24
C HIS A 32 17.80 -1.08 -2.47
N GLU A 33 18.84 -1.86 -2.21
CA GLU A 33 18.94 -3.31 -2.27
C GLU A 33 18.01 -3.98 -1.24
N GLY A 34 17.39 -5.10 -1.63
CA GLY A 34 17.33 -6.32 -0.80
C GLY A 34 16.68 -6.33 0.59
N LEU A 35 15.93 -5.32 1.02
CA LEU A 35 15.02 -5.42 2.18
C LEU A 35 13.58 -5.24 1.70
N ALA A 36 12.65 -6.05 2.23
CA ALA A 36 11.22 -5.84 2.04
C ALA A 36 10.87 -4.43 2.55
N VAL A 37 10.70 -3.50 1.61
CA VAL A 37 10.24 -2.14 1.92
C VAL A 37 8.79 -2.27 2.34
N GLU A 38 8.52 -1.99 3.62
CA GLU A 38 7.16 -1.86 4.13
C GLU A 38 6.42 -0.78 3.34
N MET A 39 5.29 -1.17 2.76
CA MET A 39 4.48 -0.29 1.92
C MET A 39 3.71 0.71 2.79
N THR A 40 3.75 2.00 2.43
CA THR A 40 2.99 3.02 3.14
C THR A 40 1.49 2.81 3.00
N SER A 41 0.68 3.32 3.93
CA SER A 41 -0.79 3.19 3.87
C SER A 41 -1.37 3.74 2.57
N LEU A 42 -0.81 4.83 2.04
CA LEU A 42 -1.27 5.42 0.79
C LEU A 42 -0.92 4.55 -0.43
N GLU A 43 0.24 3.89 -0.43
CA GLU A 43 0.59 2.93 -1.46
C GLU A 43 -0.30 1.68 -1.40
N LYS A 44 -0.61 1.17 -0.20
CA LYS A 44 -1.58 0.07 -0.02
C LYS A 44 -2.96 0.44 -0.57
N ILE A 45 -3.47 1.64 -0.29
CA ILE A 45 -4.76 2.11 -0.84
C ILE A 45 -4.72 2.17 -2.37
N ARG A 46 -3.64 2.68 -2.98
CA ARG A 46 -3.51 2.75 -4.45
C ARG A 46 -3.41 1.37 -5.09
N LEU A 47 -2.67 0.45 -4.48
CA LEU A 47 -2.61 -0.93 -4.93
C LEU A 47 -3.99 -1.58 -4.82
N GLY A 48 -4.69 -1.39 -3.69
CA GLY A 48 -6.04 -1.85 -3.46
C GLY A 48 -7.04 -1.34 -4.50
N GLU A 49 -6.99 -0.06 -4.83
CA GLU A 49 -7.83 0.53 -5.88
C GLU A 49 -7.59 -0.14 -7.25
N SER A 50 -6.32 -0.33 -7.61
CA SER A 50 -5.92 -1.00 -8.85
C SER A 50 -6.42 -2.44 -8.91
N LEU A 51 -6.29 -3.19 -7.80
CA LEU A 51 -6.76 -4.56 -7.69
C LEU A 51 -8.30 -4.63 -7.76
N PHE A 52 -8.98 -3.73 -7.04
CA PHE A 52 -10.44 -3.68 -6.95
C PHE A 52 -11.07 -3.37 -8.31
N LYS A 53 -10.47 -2.49 -9.10
CA LYS A 53 -10.95 -2.12 -10.44
C LYS A 53 -10.42 -3.04 -11.55
N GLY A 54 -9.29 -3.69 -11.32
CA GLY A 54 -8.58 -4.52 -12.29
C GLY A 54 -8.68 -6.01 -11.99
N LYS A 55 -7.62 -6.60 -11.42
CA LYS A 55 -7.46 -8.06 -11.21
C LYS A 55 -8.66 -8.71 -10.52
N GLY A 56 -9.25 -8.05 -9.52
CA GLY A 56 -10.43 -8.54 -8.81
C GLY A 56 -11.75 -8.17 -9.48
N ASN A 57 -11.77 -7.16 -10.36
CA ASN A 57 -12.96 -6.62 -11.04
C ASN A 57 -14.16 -6.40 -10.09
N CYS A 58 -13.88 -6.07 -8.83
CA CYS A 58 -14.85 -5.96 -7.74
C CYS A 58 -15.86 -4.82 -8.00
N ALA A 59 -15.39 -3.75 -8.64
CA ALA A 59 -16.20 -2.58 -8.98
C ALA A 59 -17.38 -2.88 -9.93
N SER A 60 -17.36 -4.02 -10.63
CA SER A 60 -18.48 -4.46 -11.48
C SER A 60 -19.72 -4.87 -10.68
N CYS A 61 -19.53 -5.32 -9.43
CA CYS A 61 -20.61 -5.82 -8.57
C CYS A 61 -20.78 -5.01 -7.27
N HIS A 62 -19.71 -4.36 -6.79
CA HIS A 62 -19.69 -3.64 -5.52
C HIS A 62 -19.39 -2.16 -5.75
N LEU A 63 -20.44 -1.33 -5.73
CA LEU A 63 -20.28 0.12 -5.73
C LEU A 63 -20.08 0.63 -4.30
N LYS A 64 -19.50 1.83 -4.16
CA LYS A 64 -19.23 2.46 -2.86
C LYS A 64 -20.45 2.49 -1.95
N ASP A 65 -21.53 3.10 -2.44
CA ASP A 65 -22.70 3.50 -1.62
C ASP A 65 -24.00 2.79 -1.97
N LYS A 66 -23.98 1.94 -3.00
CA LYS A 66 -25.20 1.42 -3.63
C LYS A 66 -25.08 -0.06 -3.92
N LYS A 67 -26.08 -0.83 -3.46
CA LYS A 67 -26.27 -2.22 -3.88
C LYS A 67 -26.61 -2.26 -5.37
N VAL A 68 -25.89 -3.09 -6.11
CA VAL A 68 -26.20 -3.41 -7.51
C VAL A 68 -26.39 -4.92 -7.65
N ILE A 69 -25.34 -5.65 -8.03
CA ILE A 69 -25.31 -7.11 -8.01
C ILE A 69 -24.93 -7.57 -6.60
N GLY A 70 -23.82 -7.03 -6.08
CA GLY A 70 -23.39 -7.24 -4.70
C GLY A 70 -23.83 -6.10 -3.77
N PRO A 71 -23.70 -6.31 -2.45
CA PRO A 71 -23.83 -5.26 -1.43
C PRO A 71 -22.86 -4.10 -1.72
N SER A 72 -23.18 -2.93 -1.17
CA SER A 72 -22.29 -1.77 -1.28
C SER A 72 -20.99 -2.01 -0.50
N VAL A 73 -19.89 -1.36 -0.88
CA VAL A 73 -18.64 -1.48 -0.12
C VAL A 73 -18.82 -0.99 1.31
N ARG A 74 -19.54 0.13 1.52
CA ARG A 74 -19.83 0.63 2.87
C ARG A 74 -20.57 -0.40 3.71
N GLU A 75 -21.62 -1.02 3.17
CA GLU A 75 -22.39 -2.07 3.85
C GLU A 75 -21.50 -3.27 4.22
N ILE A 76 -20.59 -3.68 3.32
CA ILE A 76 -19.62 -4.76 3.62
C ILE A 76 -18.75 -4.36 4.81
N ILE A 77 -18.13 -3.18 4.80
CA ILE A 77 -17.28 -2.72 5.91
C ILE A 77 -18.05 -2.66 7.23
N GLU A 78 -19.24 -2.07 7.24
CA GLU A 78 -20.07 -1.94 8.44
C GLU A 78 -20.41 -3.29 9.07
N ILE A 79 -20.77 -4.29 8.25
CA ILE A 79 -21.09 -5.63 8.74
C ILE A 79 -19.84 -6.35 9.26
N TYR A 80 -18.72 -6.29 8.54
CA TYR A 80 -17.49 -6.95 8.98
C TYR A 80 -16.96 -6.36 10.29
N ASP A 81 -17.06 -5.04 10.45
CA ASP A 81 -16.67 -4.36 11.69
C ASP A 81 -17.62 -4.72 12.85
N LYS A 82 -18.94 -4.75 12.60
CA LYS A 82 -19.94 -5.15 13.60
C LYS A 82 -19.74 -6.59 14.09
N HIS A 83 -19.34 -7.49 13.20
CA HIS A 83 -19.13 -8.90 13.51
C HIS A 83 -17.70 -9.21 13.98
N GLU A 84 -16.80 -8.23 13.98
CA GLU A 84 -15.38 -8.38 14.35
C GLU A 84 -14.68 -9.50 13.56
N VAL A 85 -15.03 -9.65 12.27
CA VAL A 85 -14.48 -10.67 11.37
C VAL A 85 -13.56 -10.06 10.32
N SER A 86 -12.62 -10.86 9.82
CA SER A 86 -11.63 -10.40 8.82
C SER A 86 -12.14 -10.52 7.39
N ILE A 87 -12.11 -9.41 6.66
CA ILE A 87 -12.36 -9.38 5.20
C ILE A 87 -11.29 -10.23 4.49
N VAL A 88 -10.03 -10.11 4.88
CA VAL A 88 -8.92 -10.90 4.30
C VAL A 88 -9.17 -12.40 4.46
N SER A 89 -9.60 -12.88 5.63
CA SER A 89 -9.94 -14.30 5.83
C SER A 89 -11.09 -14.76 4.93
N PHE A 90 -12.14 -13.94 4.76
CA PHE A 90 -13.21 -14.26 3.80
C PHE A 90 -12.70 -14.33 2.36
N LEU A 91 -11.84 -13.38 1.94
CA LEU A 91 -11.26 -13.37 0.60
C LEU A 91 -10.31 -14.55 0.36
N LYS A 92 -9.71 -15.12 1.41
CA LYS A 92 -8.99 -16.40 1.37
C LYS A 92 -9.93 -17.62 1.35
N GLY A 93 -11.23 -17.42 1.51
CA GLY A 93 -12.25 -18.47 1.62
C GLY A 93 -12.16 -19.26 2.91
N GLU A 94 -11.64 -18.63 3.96
CA GLU A 94 -11.51 -19.16 5.33
C GLU A 94 -12.57 -18.57 6.26
N GLY A 95 -13.24 -17.48 5.83
CA GLY A 95 -14.30 -16.81 6.58
C GLY A 95 -15.71 -17.12 6.07
N GLU A 96 -16.68 -17.03 6.97
CA GLU A 96 -18.12 -17.20 6.66
C GLU A 96 -18.69 -15.98 5.92
N PRO A 97 -19.69 -16.16 5.03
CA PRO A 97 -20.33 -15.06 4.31
C PRO A 97 -21.32 -14.28 5.22
N VAL A 98 -20.81 -13.41 6.09
CA VAL A 98 -21.62 -12.72 7.11
C VAL A 98 -22.58 -11.63 6.59
N VAL A 99 -22.44 -11.19 5.33
CA VAL A 99 -23.24 -10.08 4.77
C VAL A 99 -24.62 -10.54 4.30
N ASP A 100 -24.65 -11.51 3.38
CA ASP A 100 -25.90 -12.13 2.90
C ASP A 100 -25.59 -13.58 2.50
N PRO A 101 -25.69 -14.54 3.44
CA PRO A 101 -25.42 -15.95 3.17
C PRO A 101 -26.26 -16.52 2.02
N SER A 102 -27.48 -16.01 1.83
CA SER A 102 -28.40 -16.49 0.78
C SER A 102 -27.94 -16.13 -0.64
N GLN A 103 -27.14 -15.07 -0.76
CA GLN A 103 -26.58 -14.58 -2.03
C GLN A 103 -25.10 -14.92 -2.21
N PHE A 104 -24.50 -15.63 -1.26
CA PHE A 104 -23.07 -15.95 -1.27
C PHE A 104 -22.62 -16.65 -2.55
N ILE A 105 -23.48 -17.50 -3.15
CA ILE A 105 -23.15 -18.25 -4.37
C ILE A 105 -22.71 -17.33 -5.52
N ILE A 106 -23.18 -16.09 -5.56
CA ILE A 106 -22.81 -15.08 -6.56
C ILE A 106 -21.35 -14.64 -6.36
N MET A 107 -20.91 -14.47 -5.11
CA MET A 107 -19.53 -14.09 -4.78
C MET A 107 -18.57 -15.29 -4.76
N GLN A 108 -19.07 -16.51 -4.51
CA GLN A 108 -18.26 -17.70 -4.31
C GLN A 108 -17.32 -17.99 -5.50
N ALA A 109 -17.79 -17.78 -6.74
CA ALA A 109 -16.96 -17.95 -7.93
C ALA A 109 -15.73 -17.02 -7.94
N ASN A 110 -15.88 -15.79 -7.44
CA ASN A 110 -14.80 -14.80 -7.38
C ASN A 110 -13.73 -15.15 -6.34
N LEU A 111 -14.03 -16.01 -5.35
CA LEU A 111 -13.02 -16.48 -4.39
C LEU A 111 -11.89 -17.28 -5.06
N THR A 112 -12.11 -17.84 -6.26
CA THR A 112 -11.04 -18.47 -7.04
C THR A 112 -9.95 -17.49 -7.50
N ILE A 113 -10.29 -16.20 -7.58
CA ILE A 113 -9.37 -15.11 -7.92
C ILE A 113 -8.63 -14.66 -6.66
N THR A 114 -9.37 -14.35 -5.59
CA THR A 114 -8.80 -13.76 -4.36
C THR A 114 -7.94 -14.75 -3.58
N LYS A 115 -8.22 -16.05 -3.64
CA LYS A 115 -7.35 -17.11 -3.06
C LYS A 115 -5.96 -17.18 -3.69
N LYS A 116 -5.77 -16.59 -4.87
CA LYS A 116 -4.47 -16.53 -5.57
C LYS A 116 -3.75 -15.21 -5.34
N MET A 117 -4.35 -14.30 -4.58
CA MET A 117 -3.73 -13.03 -4.22
C MET A 117 -2.80 -13.22 -3.03
N SER A 118 -1.72 -12.44 -2.97
CA SER A 118 -0.84 -12.42 -1.80
C SER A 118 -1.52 -11.73 -0.61
N ASP A 119 -0.99 -11.93 0.60
CA ASP A 119 -1.47 -11.23 1.79
C ASP A 119 -1.45 -9.71 1.61
N LEU A 120 -0.36 -9.18 1.04
CA LEU A 120 -0.25 -7.76 0.71
C LEU A 120 -1.33 -7.28 -0.26
N GLU A 121 -1.67 -8.06 -1.28
CA GLU A 121 -2.74 -7.72 -2.23
C GLU A 121 -4.11 -7.70 -1.54
N LEU A 122 -4.39 -8.67 -0.66
CA LEU A 122 -5.66 -8.77 0.07
C LEU A 122 -5.80 -7.67 1.12
N GLU A 123 -4.75 -7.39 1.89
CA GLU A 123 -4.70 -6.27 2.82
C GLU A 123 -4.87 -4.93 2.09
N SER A 124 -4.29 -4.80 0.89
CA SER A 124 -4.43 -3.59 0.08
C SER A 124 -5.87 -3.42 -0.40
N LEU A 125 -6.54 -4.49 -0.82
CA LEU A 125 -7.97 -4.47 -1.14
C LEU A 125 -8.81 -4.00 0.04
N GLU A 126 -8.59 -4.56 1.23
CA GLU A 126 -9.28 -4.13 2.44
C GLU A 126 -9.00 -2.65 2.76
N ALA A 127 -7.73 -2.21 2.68
CA ALA A 127 -7.35 -0.82 2.91
C ALA A 127 -8.07 0.14 1.96
N TYR A 128 -8.18 -0.23 0.67
CA TYR A 128 -8.95 0.55 -0.29
C TYR A 128 -10.45 0.56 0.05
N MET A 129 -11.04 -0.61 0.33
CA MET A 129 -12.46 -0.71 0.68
C MET A 129 -12.82 0.15 1.90
N ARG A 130 -11.94 0.19 2.92
CA ARG A 130 -12.11 1.04 4.12
C ARG A 130 -11.88 2.53 3.87
N SER A 131 -11.22 2.89 2.77
CA SER A 131 -11.01 4.28 2.37
C SER A 131 -12.18 4.89 1.58
N LEU A 132 -13.15 4.05 1.18
CA LEU A 132 -14.33 4.43 0.41
C LEU A 132 -15.47 4.92 1.32
#